data_AF-A0A843IBB7-F1
#
_entry.id   AF-A0A843IBB7-F1
#
_cell.length_a   1.000
_cell.length_b   1.000
_cell.length_c   1.000
_cell.angle_alpha   90.00
_cell.angle_beta   90.00
_cell.angle_gamma   90.00
#
_symmetry.space_group_name_H-M   'P 1'
#
loop_
_entity.id
_entity.type
_entity.pdbx_description
1 polymer ?
#
loop_
_entity_poly.entity_id
_entity_poly.type
_entity_poly.pdbx_seq_one_letter_code
_entity_poly.pdbx_strand_id
1 'polypeptide(L)'
;MTLITPTELKTNLKLQGINTDDLDDDTLLNLINLKVNELTALTGIPVNPVTRKQIIQKFKGTLFECEWYPVSEIQSLKIDGEELTIDTDFILDESLGIIYFNENVNGLLVIEYIHKVSDDFIKNNINSLISDMALYQLKTNESNLDGVVSSIHEADQSINYDTNNSLGNRIYTRIGSLKSSFISCRVKWL
;
A
#
# COMPACT_ATOMS: atom_id res chain seq x y z
N MET A 1 2.42 14.00 4.22
CA MET A 1 3.37 13.25 5.07
C MET A 1 2.68 11.93 5.39
N THR A 2 2.65 10.95 4.47
CA THR A 2 3.69 10.14 3.80
C THR A 2 4.52 9.30 4.75
N LEU A 3 3.97 8.12 5.08
CA LEU A 3 4.66 6.97 5.68
C LEU A 3 5.22 7.21 7.11
N ILE A 4 5.37 6.13 7.88
CA ILE A 4 6.00 6.20 9.20
C ILE A 4 7.47 6.60 9.08
N THR A 5 7.93 7.52 9.93
CA THR A 5 9.33 7.97 9.99
C THR A 5 10.21 7.06 10.85
N PRO A 6 11.56 7.09 10.69
CA PRO A 6 12.47 6.38 11.58
C PRO A 6 12.24 6.70 13.07
N THR A 7 12.05 7.98 13.40
CA THR A 7 11.81 8.44 14.78
C THR A 7 10.51 7.88 15.37
N GLU A 8 9.42 7.87 14.58
CA GLU A 8 8.13 7.31 15.00
C GLU A 8 8.23 5.79 15.16
N LEU A 9 8.89 5.10 14.22
CA LEU A 9 9.10 3.65 14.31
C LEU A 9 9.94 3.31 15.56
N LYS A 10 11.04 4.03 15.80
CA LYS A 10 11.89 3.85 16.98
C LYS A 10 11.11 4.01 18.27
N THR A 11 10.26 5.04 18.33
CA THR A 11 9.37 5.28 19.49
C THR A 11 8.41 4.13 19.70
N ASN A 12 7.76 3.64 18.63
CA ASN A 12 6.83 2.51 18.70
C ASN A 12 7.54 1.22 19.15
N LEU A 13 8.74 0.94 18.64
CA LEU A 13 9.53 -0.23 19.02
C LEU A 13 9.94 -0.20 20.51
N LYS A 14 10.38 0.97 21.01
CA LYS A 14 10.68 1.17 22.45
C LYS A 14 9.47 0.91 23.34
N LEU A 15 8.29 1.41 22.96
CA LEU A 15 7.04 1.16 23.68
C LEU A 15 6.67 -0.34 23.74
N GLN A 16 7.14 -1.13 22.77
CA GLN A 16 6.89 -2.57 22.68
C GLN A 16 8.02 -3.42 23.28
N GLY A 17 8.99 -2.78 23.97
CA GLY A 17 10.05 -3.44 24.72
C GLY A 17 11.28 -3.87 23.89
N ILE A 18 11.42 -3.38 22.65
CA ILE A 18 12.62 -3.64 21.82
C ILE A 18 13.73 -2.68 22.21
N ASN A 19 14.94 -3.20 22.39
CA ASN A 19 16.12 -2.36 22.53
C ASN A 19 16.46 -1.75 21.14
N THR A 20 16.54 -0.43 21.07
CA THR A 20 16.78 0.30 19.81
C THR A 20 18.00 1.21 19.89
N ASP A 21 18.84 1.04 20.91
CA ASP A 21 20.00 1.89 21.13
C ASP A 21 21.05 1.73 20.02
N ASP A 22 21.14 0.52 19.44
CA ASP A 22 22.02 0.20 18.30
C ASP A 22 21.39 0.44 16.92
N LEU A 23 20.12 0.87 16.86
CA LEU A 23 19.42 1.14 15.60
C LEU A 23 19.53 2.63 15.25
N ASP A 24 20.37 2.94 14.26
CA ASP A 24 20.44 4.26 13.64
C ASP A 24 19.28 4.53 12.68
N ASP A 25 19.15 5.79 12.27
CA ASP A 25 18.04 6.24 11.41
C ASP A 25 18.09 5.60 10.02
N ASP A 26 19.29 5.34 9.49
CA ASP A 26 19.48 4.69 8.19
C ASP A 26 19.03 3.22 8.23
N THR A 27 19.36 2.48 9.30
CA THR A 27 18.90 1.10 9.51
C THR A 27 17.39 1.05 9.63
N LEU A 28 16.80 1.98 10.38
CA LEU A 28 15.35 2.09 10.54
C LEU A 28 14.66 2.44 9.22
N LEU A 29 15.22 3.37 8.44
CA LEU A 29 14.70 3.73 7.13
C LEU A 29 14.75 2.54 6.16
N ASN A 30 15.85 1.80 6.16
CA ASN A 30 15.99 0.57 5.36
C ASN A 30 14.97 -0.49 5.78
N LEU A 31 14.71 -0.66 7.08
CA LEU A 31 13.69 -1.57 7.58
C LEU A 31 12.28 -1.13 7.14
N ILE A 32 11.97 0.17 7.22
CA ILE A 32 10.69 0.72 6.72
C ILE A 32 10.53 0.42 5.24
N ASN A 33 11.53 0.73 4.42
CA ASN A 33 11.50 0.50 2.98
C ASN A 33 11.33 -0.98 2.62
N LEU A 34 12.03 -1.86 3.35
CA LEU A 34 11.87 -3.31 3.20
C LEU A 34 10.41 -3.73 3.47
N LYS A 35 9.81 -3.25 4.56
CA LYS A 35 8.42 -3.59 4.92
C LYS A 35 7.39 -3.00 3.98
N VAL A 36 7.64 -1.81 3.43
CA VAL A 36 6.82 -1.22 2.38
C VAL A 36 6.84 -2.07 1.11
N ASN A 37 8.02 -2.52 0.69
CA ASN A 37 8.18 -3.35 -0.49
C ASN A 37 7.50 -4.72 -0.30
N GLU A 38 7.68 -5.34 0.86
CA GLU A 38 7.02 -6.60 1.22
C GLU A 38 5.48 -6.46 1.21
N LEU A 39 4.96 -5.41 1.84
CA LEU A 39 3.52 -5.13 1.85
C LEU A 39 2.98 -4.89 0.43
N THR A 40 3.70 -4.09 -0.37
CA THR A 40 3.33 -3.81 -1.77
C THR A 40 3.29 -5.09 -2.60
N ALA A 41 4.26 -5.99 -2.42
CA ALA A 41 4.31 -7.27 -3.13
C ALA A 41 3.15 -8.20 -2.73
N LEU A 42 2.78 -8.24 -1.45
CA LEU A 42 1.70 -9.11 -0.95
C LEU A 42 0.30 -8.59 -1.32
N THR A 43 0.12 -7.27 -1.33
CA THR A 43 -1.20 -6.62 -1.47
C THR A 43 -1.45 -6.07 -2.87
N GLY A 44 -0.40 -5.75 -3.62
CA GLY A 44 -0.48 -5.00 -4.88
C GLY A 44 -0.79 -3.52 -4.72
N ILE A 45 -0.79 -3.00 -3.48
CA ILE A 45 -1.09 -1.59 -3.16
C ILE A 45 0.21 -0.80 -3.24
N PRO A 46 0.33 0.17 -4.17
CA PRO A 46 1.51 1.00 -4.23
C PRO A 46 1.44 2.07 -3.13
N VAL A 47 2.26 1.89 -2.09
CA VAL A 47 2.42 2.87 -1.01
C VAL A 47 3.11 4.14 -1.53
N ASN A 48 4.03 3.95 -2.48
CA ASN A 48 4.70 5.04 -3.17
C ASN A 48 3.93 5.44 -4.44
N PRO A 49 4.00 6.72 -4.88
CA PRO A 49 3.40 7.15 -6.13
C PRO A 49 3.95 6.35 -7.32
N VAL A 50 3.07 5.97 -8.25
CA VAL A 50 3.46 5.24 -9.46
C VAL A 50 2.89 5.94 -10.69
N THR A 51 3.77 6.34 -11.61
CA THR A 51 3.37 6.81 -12.94
C THR A 51 2.83 5.65 -13.77
N ARG A 52 1.67 5.87 -14.39
CA ARG A 52 0.98 4.95 -15.28
C ARG A 52 0.74 5.63 -16.61
N LYS A 53 0.77 4.82 -17.67
CA LYS A 53 0.45 5.26 -19.03
C LYS A 53 -0.58 4.33 -19.64
N GLN A 54 -1.61 4.91 -20.24
CA GLN A 54 -2.65 4.17 -20.95
C GLN A 54 -2.86 4.73 -22.35
N ILE A 55 -3.17 3.85 -23.29
CA ILE A 55 -3.33 4.18 -24.70
C ILE A 55 -4.59 3.48 -25.22
N ILE A 56 -5.54 4.24 -25.76
CA ILE A 56 -6.75 3.73 -26.41
C ILE A 56 -6.82 4.24 -27.84
N GLN A 57 -6.74 3.34 -28.82
CA GLN A 57 -6.62 3.70 -30.25
C GLN A 57 -7.89 4.29 -30.89
N LYS A 58 -9.07 4.01 -30.32
CA LYS A 58 -10.36 4.41 -30.88
C LYS A 58 -11.29 4.85 -29.75
N PHE A 59 -10.79 5.73 -28.88
CA PHE A 59 -11.60 6.28 -27.81
C PHE A 59 -12.70 7.13 -28.42
N LYS A 60 -13.91 7.01 -27.91
CA LYS A 60 -15.04 7.84 -28.28
C LYS A 60 -15.97 7.99 -27.09
N GLY A 61 -16.12 9.20 -26.58
CA GLY A 61 -17.02 9.47 -25.48
C GLY A 61 -16.67 10.74 -24.73
N THR A 62 -17.45 10.99 -23.68
CA THR A 62 -17.27 12.12 -22.75
C THR A 62 -16.70 11.66 -21.40
N LEU A 63 -16.37 10.38 -21.27
CA LEU A 63 -15.92 9.79 -20.01
C LEU A 63 -14.84 8.74 -20.25
N PHE A 64 -13.75 8.81 -19.49
CA PHE A 64 -12.68 7.82 -19.47
C PHE A 64 -12.37 7.40 -18.02
N GLU A 65 -12.22 6.10 -17.80
CA GLU A 65 -11.88 5.53 -16.49
C GLU A 65 -10.42 5.05 -16.49
N CYS A 66 -9.62 5.54 -15.55
CA CYS A 66 -8.26 5.07 -15.33
C CYS A 66 -8.29 3.63 -14.77
N GLU A 67 -7.43 2.73 -15.28
CA GLU A 67 -7.35 1.35 -14.75
C GLU A 67 -6.84 1.32 -13.29
N TRP A 68 -6.12 2.35 -12.88
CA TRP A 68 -5.63 2.50 -11.51
C TRP A 68 -6.10 3.81 -10.91
N TYR A 69 -6.77 3.71 -9.77
CA TYR A 69 -7.23 4.83 -8.97
C TYR A 69 -6.98 4.54 -7.48
N PRO A 70 -6.84 5.55 -6.62
CA PRO A 70 -7.00 7.00 -6.87
C PRO A 70 -5.91 7.65 -7.73
N VAL A 71 -6.28 8.63 -8.55
CA VAL A 71 -5.34 9.40 -9.37
C VAL A 71 -4.97 10.67 -8.61
N SER A 72 -3.68 10.88 -8.39
CA SER A 72 -3.16 12.07 -7.71
C SER A 72 -2.92 13.24 -8.65
N GLU A 73 -2.54 12.97 -9.90
CA GLU A 73 -2.15 13.99 -10.86
C GLU A 73 -2.20 13.42 -12.28
N ILE A 74 -2.69 14.22 -13.25
CA ILE A 74 -2.50 13.95 -14.67
C ILE A 74 -1.23 14.64 -15.13
N GLN A 75 -0.26 13.87 -15.64
CA GLN A 75 0.98 14.42 -16.18
C GLN A 75 0.81 14.83 -17.66
N SER A 76 0.02 14.08 -18.41
CA SER A 76 -0.33 14.39 -19.79
C SER A 76 -1.62 13.67 -20.19
N LEU A 77 -2.47 14.34 -20.95
CA LEU A 77 -3.65 13.75 -21.58
C LEU A 77 -3.76 14.28 -23.00
N LYS A 78 -3.77 13.37 -23.98
CA LYS A 78 -3.79 13.70 -25.40
C LYS A 78 -4.88 12.97 -26.16
N ILE A 79 -5.49 13.64 -27.12
CA ILE A 79 -6.33 13.05 -28.16
C ILE A 79 -5.70 13.35 -29.52
N ASP A 80 -5.39 12.31 -30.29
CA ASP A 80 -4.73 12.42 -31.61
C ASP A 80 -3.44 13.28 -31.61
N GLY A 81 -2.77 13.37 -30.45
CA GLY A 81 -1.54 14.12 -30.25
C GLY A 81 -1.72 15.55 -29.71
N GLU A 82 -2.95 16.06 -29.65
CA GLU A 82 -3.26 17.36 -29.05
C GLU A 82 -3.40 17.22 -27.53
N GLU A 83 -2.69 18.06 -26.77
CA GLU A 83 -2.73 18.07 -25.31
C GLU A 83 -4.02 18.73 -24.82
N LEU A 84 -4.67 18.09 -23.87
CA LEU A 84 -5.85 18.59 -23.17
C LEU A 84 -5.45 19.16 -21.82
N THR A 85 -6.12 20.23 -21.40
CA THR A 85 -5.87 20.94 -20.15
C THR A 85 -7.01 20.71 -19.15
N ILE A 86 -6.64 20.44 -17.90
CA ILE A 86 -7.59 20.31 -16.80
C ILE A 86 -8.40 21.61 -16.63
N ASP A 87 -9.65 21.48 -16.21
CA ASP A 87 -10.67 22.53 -16.04
C ASP A 87 -11.09 23.27 -17.31
N THR A 88 -10.30 23.20 -18.39
CA THR A 88 -10.62 23.80 -19.70
C THR A 88 -11.27 22.77 -20.62
N ASP A 89 -10.64 21.60 -20.75
CA ASP A 89 -11.06 20.55 -21.67
C ASP A 89 -11.69 19.36 -20.93
N PHE A 90 -11.29 19.12 -19.68
CA PHE A 90 -11.79 18.03 -18.86
C PHE A 90 -11.71 18.31 -17.36
N ILE A 91 -12.45 17.53 -16.57
CA ILE A 91 -12.41 17.52 -15.10
C ILE A 91 -12.02 16.12 -14.63
N LEU A 92 -11.18 16.01 -13.60
CA LEU A 92 -10.78 14.75 -12.99
C LEU A 92 -11.51 14.54 -11.65
N ASP A 93 -12.15 13.38 -11.49
CA ASP A 93 -12.46 12.80 -10.18
C ASP A 93 -11.28 11.93 -9.74
N GLU A 94 -10.41 12.52 -8.91
CA GLU A 94 -9.20 11.89 -8.38
C GLU A 94 -9.50 10.60 -7.61
N SER A 95 -10.62 10.56 -6.89
CA SER A 95 -10.96 9.47 -5.98
C SER A 95 -11.35 8.20 -6.74
N LEU A 96 -12.03 8.37 -7.87
CA LEU A 96 -12.49 7.28 -8.74
C LEU A 96 -11.62 7.10 -9.98
N GLY A 97 -10.68 8.01 -10.25
CA GLY A 97 -9.88 8.02 -11.46
C GLY A 97 -10.71 8.22 -12.73
N ILE A 98 -11.80 8.98 -12.63
CA ILE A 98 -12.71 9.23 -13.77
C ILE A 98 -12.41 10.60 -14.35
N ILE A 99 -12.22 10.64 -15.67
CA ILE A 99 -12.04 11.87 -16.43
C ILE A 99 -13.33 12.18 -17.19
N TYR A 100 -13.89 13.35 -16.92
CA TYR A 100 -15.06 13.89 -17.61
C TYR A 100 -14.62 14.93 -18.62
N PHE A 101 -14.78 14.64 -19.90
CA PHE A 101 -14.49 15.61 -20.96
C PHE A 101 -15.66 16.59 -21.10
N ASN A 102 -15.34 17.87 -21.33
CA ASN A 102 -16.34 18.92 -21.50
C ASN A 102 -17.13 18.77 -22.83
N GLU A 103 -16.56 18.06 -23.79
CA GLU A 103 -17.19 17.70 -25.06
C GLU A 103 -16.93 16.23 -25.44
N ASN A 104 -17.62 15.76 -26.47
CA ASN A 104 -17.43 14.41 -26.97
C ASN A 104 -16.14 14.34 -27.80
N VAL A 105 -15.13 13.67 -27.27
CA VAL A 105 -13.84 13.51 -27.94
C VAL A 105 -13.77 12.16 -28.64
N ASN A 106 -13.04 12.10 -29.75
CA ASN A 106 -12.83 10.89 -30.53
C ASN A 106 -11.41 10.86 -31.09
N GLY A 107 -10.73 9.73 -30.97
CA GLY A 107 -9.38 9.55 -31.51
C GLY A 107 -8.52 8.59 -30.70
N LEU A 108 -7.20 8.68 -30.89
CA LEU A 108 -6.19 8.03 -30.07
C LEU A 108 -6.06 8.79 -28.74
N LEU A 109 -6.57 8.20 -27.65
CA LEU A 109 -6.35 8.71 -26.30
C LEU A 109 -5.02 8.18 -25.77
N VAL A 110 -4.16 9.09 -25.31
CA VAL A 110 -2.94 8.78 -24.57
C VAL A 110 -2.98 9.55 -23.27
N ILE A 111 -2.87 8.85 -22.15
CA ILE A 111 -2.84 9.47 -20.83
C ILE A 111 -1.65 8.96 -20.04
N GLU A 112 -1.01 9.87 -19.32
CA GLU A 112 0.02 9.60 -18.32
C GLU A 112 -0.39 10.27 -17.01
N TYR A 113 -0.41 9.49 -15.92
CA TYR A 113 -0.92 9.96 -14.63
C TYR A 113 -0.22 9.28 -13.46
N ILE A 114 -0.27 9.91 -12.29
CA ILE A 114 0.29 9.38 -11.05
C ILE A 114 -0.83 8.74 -10.23
N HIS A 115 -0.73 7.43 -10.02
CA HIS A 115 -1.57 6.71 -9.07
C HIS A 115 -0.91 6.72 -7.68
N LYS A 116 -1.66 7.16 -6.66
CA LYS A 116 -1.22 7.19 -5.27
C LYS A 116 -2.41 7.00 -4.34
N VAL A 117 -2.27 6.10 -3.35
CA VAL A 117 -3.25 6.01 -2.25
C VAL A 117 -3.19 7.26 -1.37
N SER A 118 -4.31 7.62 -0.75
CA SER A 118 -4.38 8.83 0.08
C SER A 118 -3.48 8.73 1.31
N ASP A 119 -2.96 9.87 1.76
CA ASP A 119 -2.13 9.95 2.97
C ASP A 119 -2.89 9.42 4.21
N ASP A 120 -4.20 9.65 4.28
CA ASP A 120 -5.07 9.11 5.34
C ASP A 120 -5.19 7.58 5.28
N PHE A 121 -5.28 7.00 4.08
CA PHE A 121 -5.29 5.55 3.92
C PHE A 121 -3.97 4.95 4.42
N ILE A 122 -2.83 5.58 4.07
CA ILE A 122 -1.51 5.18 4.55
C ILE A 122 -1.44 5.25 6.08
N LYS A 123 -1.84 6.38 6.66
CA LYS A 123 -1.76 6.61 8.10
C LYS A 123 -2.61 5.60 8.89
N ASN A 124 -3.85 5.37 8.46
CA ASN A 124 -4.80 4.56 9.21
C ASN A 124 -4.59 3.05 9.02
N ASN A 125 -4.13 2.61 7.84
CA ASN A 125 -4.09 1.20 7.49
C ASN A 125 -2.67 0.62 7.34
N ILE A 126 -1.72 1.42 6.83
CA ILE A 126 -0.38 0.96 6.45
C ILE A 126 0.64 1.19 7.58
N ASN A 127 0.70 2.38 8.18
CA ASN A 127 1.76 2.73 9.13
C ASN A 127 1.82 1.80 10.36
N SER A 128 0.66 1.49 10.94
CA SER A 128 0.59 0.57 12.08
C SER A 128 0.93 -0.86 11.68
N LEU A 129 0.63 -1.27 10.45
CA LEU A 129 0.98 -2.59 9.94
C LEU A 129 2.49 -2.71 9.67
N ILE A 130 3.12 -1.66 9.13
CA ILE A 130 4.58 -1.59 8.98
C ILE A 130 5.27 -1.72 10.35
N SER A 131 4.76 -1.03 11.37
CA SER A 131 5.28 -1.13 12.74
C SER A 131 5.19 -2.56 13.29
N ASP A 132 4.03 -3.21 13.11
CA ASP A 132 3.84 -4.60 13.54
C ASP A 132 4.78 -5.57 12.79
N MET A 133 4.95 -5.40 11.48
CA MET A 133 5.86 -6.21 10.65
C MET A 133 7.32 -6.04 11.05
N ALA A 134 7.75 -4.80 11.34
CA ALA A 134 9.09 -4.50 11.83
C ALA A 134 9.32 -5.11 13.21
N LEU A 135 8.37 -4.95 14.14
CA LEU A 135 8.39 -5.55 15.47
C LEU A 135 8.50 -7.07 15.40
N TYR A 136 7.70 -7.71 14.56
CA TYR A 136 7.72 -9.16 14.38
C TYR A 136 9.09 -9.63 13.89
N GLN A 137 9.66 -9.00 12.86
CA GLN A 137 10.99 -9.34 12.35
C GLN A 137 12.08 -9.19 13.42
N LEU A 138 12.07 -8.08 14.17
CA LEU A 138 13.08 -7.84 15.21
C LEU A 138 12.96 -8.86 16.35
N LYS A 139 11.74 -9.18 16.79
CA LYS A 139 11.53 -10.24 17.79
C LYS A 139 12.01 -11.60 17.30
N THR A 140 11.70 -11.97 16.04
CA THR A 140 12.16 -13.24 15.47
C THR A 140 13.68 -13.30 15.24
N ASN A 141 14.34 -12.16 15.06
CA ASN A 141 15.79 -12.10 14.87
C ASN A 141 16.55 -12.06 16.21
N GLU A 142 16.00 -11.41 17.24
CA GLU A 142 16.53 -11.48 18.62
C GLU A 142 16.34 -12.87 19.22
N SER A 143 15.27 -13.57 18.83
CA SER A 143 15.05 -14.97 19.21
C SER A 143 15.59 -15.92 18.13
N ASN A 144 16.89 -16.20 18.20
CA ASN A 144 17.35 -17.55 17.86
C ASN A 144 16.54 -18.54 18.73
N LEU A 145 15.51 -19.16 18.14
CA LEU A 145 14.95 -20.47 18.54
C LEU A 145 14.48 -20.68 19.99
N ASP A 146 13.81 -19.73 20.65
CA ASP A 146 13.17 -19.99 21.97
C ASP A 146 11.68 -19.61 22.01
N GLY A 147 10.93 -19.83 20.91
CA GLY A 147 9.51 -19.50 20.89
C GLY A 147 8.62 -20.20 19.86
N VAL A 148 9.19 -20.95 18.90
CA VAL A 148 8.41 -21.94 18.13
C VAL A 148 8.70 -23.31 18.72
N VAL A 149 8.33 -23.49 19.99
CA VAL A 149 8.32 -24.81 20.60
C VAL A 149 7.03 -25.49 20.15
N SER A 150 7.14 -26.35 19.14
CA SER A 150 6.12 -27.33 18.85
C SER A 150 6.16 -28.37 19.98
N SER A 151 5.18 -28.28 20.89
CA SER A 151 4.90 -29.21 22.00
C SER A 151 6.10 -29.65 22.85
N ILE A 152 6.23 -29.13 24.07
CA ILE A 152 7.01 -29.82 25.12
C ILE A 152 6.14 -30.96 25.64
N HIS A 153 6.56 -32.20 25.42
CA HIS A 153 6.00 -33.37 26.08
C HIS A 153 6.86 -33.71 27.29
N GLU A 154 6.55 -33.10 28.44
CA GLU A 154 6.99 -33.61 29.74
C GLU A 154 5.74 -34.04 30.51
N ALA A 155 5.65 -35.34 30.78
CA ALA A 155 4.69 -35.98 31.70
C ALA A 155 3.28 -35.35 31.78
N ASP A 156 2.33 -35.92 31.02
CA ASP A 156 0.87 -35.78 31.17
C ASP A 156 0.25 -34.36 31.14
N GLN A 157 1.02 -33.31 30.84
CA GLN A 157 0.48 -31.96 30.61
C GLN A 157 0.91 -31.41 29.25
N SER A 158 -0.06 -31.30 28.33
CA SER A 158 0.10 -30.58 27.07
C SER A 158 -0.28 -29.11 27.24
N ILE A 159 0.69 -28.19 27.10
CA ILE A 159 0.39 -26.76 26.99
C ILE A 159 0.15 -26.44 25.51
N ASN A 160 -1.12 -26.29 25.14
CA ASN A 160 -1.50 -25.76 23.83
C ASN A 160 -1.50 -24.24 23.88
N TYR A 161 -0.54 -23.59 23.22
CA TYR A 161 -0.58 -22.15 23.01
C TYR A 161 -1.53 -21.84 21.84
N ASP A 162 -2.49 -20.93 22.07
CA ASP A 162 -3.43 -20.48 21.03
C ASP A 162 -2.69 -19.66 19.96
N THR A 163 -2.28 -20.32 18.87
CA THR A 163 -1.57 -19.69 17.75
C THR A 163 -2.43 -18.70 16.98
N ASN A 164 -3.75 -18.67 17.20
CA ASN A 164 -4.67 -17.75 16.50
C ASN A 164 -4.43 -16.30 16.88
N ASN A 165 -3.80 -16.01 18.02
CA ASN A 165 -3.53 -14.65 18.49
C ASN A 165 -2.05 -14.24 18.40
N SER A 166 -1.23 -15.01 17.68
CA SER A 166 0.17 -14.64 17.44
C SER A 166 0.26 -13.34 16.62
N LEU A 167 1.28 -12.52 16.90
CA LEU A 167 1.53 -11.28 16.15
C LEU A 167 1.63 -11.56 14.63
N GLY A 168 2.27 -12.66 14.25
CA GLY A 168 2.34 -13.12 12.86
C GLY A 168 0.96 -13.37 12.23
N ASN A 169 0.06 -14.08 12.93
CA ASN A 169 -1.30 -14.33 12.42
C ASN A 169 -2.13 -13.03 12.32
N ARG A 170 -1.97 -12.11 13.26
CA ARG A 170 -2.60 -10.77 13.21
C ARG A 170 -2.12 -9.97 12.00
N ILE A 171 -0.82 -9.96 11.74
CA ILE A 171 -0.24 -9.30 10.56
C ILE A 171 -0.82 -9.92 9.28
N TYR A 172 -0.80 -11.24 9.15
CA TYR A 172 -1.30 -11.95 7.98
C TYR A 172 -2.79 -11.65 7.72
N THR A 173 -3.61 -11.66 8.77
CA THR A 173 -5.04 -11.33 8.69
C THR A 173 -5.24 -9.89 8.23
N ARG A 174 -4.48 -8.93 8.78
CA ARG A 174 -4.55 -7.51 8.38
C ARG A 174 -4.13 -7.30 6.92
N ILE A 175 -3.09 -8.00 6.45
CA ILE A 175 -2.68 -7.99 5.04
C ILE A 175 -3.80 -8.53 4.15
N GLY A 176 -4.44 -9.65 4.53
CA GLY A 176 -5.57 -10.23 3.80
C GLY A 176 -6.76 -9.28 3.70
N SER A 177 -7.12 -8.62 4.80
CA SER A 177 -8.18 -7.61 4.84
C SER A 177 -7.84 -6.39 3.98
N LEU A 178 -6.60 -5.91 4.04
CA LEU A 178 -6.12 -4.76 3.25
C LEU A 178 -6.15 -5.06 1.74
N LYS A 179 -5.72 -6.28 1.36
CA LYS A 179 -5.79 -6.74 -0.02
C LYS A 179 -7.24 -6.80 -0.51
N SER A 180 -8.15 -7.33 0.31
CA SER A 180 -9.56 -7.48 -0.06
C SER A 180 -10.25 -6.13 -0.23
N SER A 181 -10.02 -5.18 0.68
CA SER A 181 -10.60 -3.83 0.59
C SER A 181 -10.07 -3.03 -0.60
N PHE A 182 -8.81 -3.26 -1.00
CA PHE A 182 -8.24 -2.61 -2.17
C PHE A 182 -8.65 -3.28 -3.49
N ILE A 183 -8.80 -4.60 -3.53
CA ILE A 183 -9.29 -5.30 -4.73
C ILE A 183 -10.76 -4.97 -5.02
N SER A 184 -11.60 -4.72 -4.00
CA SER A 184 -12.94 -4.17 -4.25
C SER A 184 -12.89 -2.78 -4.89
N CYS A 185 -11.76 -2.07 -4.79
CA CYS A 185 -11.46 -0.83 -5.52
C CYS A 185 -10.70 -1.07 -6.85
N ARG A 186 -10.53 -2.31 -7.31
CA ARG A 186 -10.03 -2.63 -8.66
C ARG A 186 -11.10 -3.31 -9.53
N VAL A 187 -12.12 -3.89 -8.90
CA VAL A 187 -13.13 -4.72 -9.56
C VAL A 187 -14.53 -4.13 -9.34
N LYS A 188 -14.77 -2.97 -9.91
CA LYS A 188 -16.00 -2.69 -10.65
C LYS A 188 -15.48 -2.56 -12.08
N TRP A 189 -15.41 -3.59 -12.92
CA TRP A 189 -16.51 -4.21 -13.64
C TRP A 189 -15.98 -5.46 -14.38
N LEU A 190 -16.71 -6.57 -14.27
CA LEU A 190 -16.95 -7.52 -15.36
C LEU A 190 -18.46 -7.70 -15.46
#